data_AF-A0A1Y1M8L7-F1
#
_entry.id   AF-A0A1Y1M8L7-F1
#
_cell.length_a   1.000
_cell.length_b   1.000
_cell.length_c   1.000
_cell.angle_alpha   90.00
_cell.angle_beta   90.00
_cell.angle_gamma   90.00
#
_symmetry.space_group_name_H-M   'P 1'
#
loop_
_entity.id
_entity.type
_entity.pdbx_description
1 polymer ?
#
loop_
_entity_poly.entity_id
_entity_poly.type
_entity_poly.pdbx_seq_one_letter_code
_entity_poly.pdbx_strand_id
1 'polypeptide(L)'
;PADCASRGLCGSDLVNHPLWWQGPSFLKQAPSEWPSYVVGQGLFEQLPELRSITPTLLVKAANENDVFSKIKDFSSLGRLTRVFSYVLRFINNSKLKKSRSVLIKGPLTVTELCAAEESCIKLSQC
;
A
#
# COMPACT_ATOMS: atom_id res chain seq x y z
N PRO A 1 10.72 17.89 1.15
CA PRO A 1 11.96 17.90 0.35
C PRO A 1 12.95 16.87 0.89
N ALA A 2 13.55 16.05 0.02
CA ALA A 2 14.54 15.04 0.41
C ALA A 2 15.92 15.67 0.65
N ASP A 3 16.74 15.06 1.50
CA ASP A 3 18.07 15.56 1.84
C ASP A 3 19.09 15.35 0.71
N CYS A 4 20.22 16.06 0.76
CA CYS A 4 21.23 16.01 -0.30
C CYS A 4 21.91 14.64 -0.41
N ALA A 5 22.02 13.88 0.69
CA ALA A 5 22.55 12.53 0.69
C ALA A 5 21.65 11.57 -0.13
N SER A 6 20.33 11.65 0.03
CA SER A 6 19.39 10.80 -0.69
C SER A 6 19.29 11.11 -2.19
N ARG A 7 19.92 12.19 -2.69
CA ARG A 7 19.97 12.55 -4.12
C ARG A 7 21.26 12.12 -4.82
N GLY A 8 22.09 11.31 -4.15
CA GLY A 8 23.30 10.73 -4.76
C GLY A 8 24.53 11.62 -4.66
N LEU A 9 24.61 12.48 -3.64
CA LEU A 9 25.85 13.21 -3.35
C LEU A 9 26.95 12.20 -2.96
N CYS A 10 28.13 12.32 -3.55
CA CYS A 10 29.26 11.45 -3.22
C CYS A 10 29.70 11.67 -1.77
N GLY A 11 30.18 10.62 -1.10
CA GLY A 11 30.62 10.69 0.29
C GLY A 11 31.72 11.73 0.53
N SER A 12 32.62 11.93 -0.44
CA SER A 12 33.67 12.96 -0.39
C SER A 12 33.10 14.38 -0.34
N ASP A 13 32.00 14.61 -1.07
CA ASP A 13 31.37 15.92 -1.19
C ASP A 13 30.48 16.21 0.02
N LEU A 14 29.95 15.14 0.65
CA LEU A 14 29.11 15.24 1.84
C LEU A 14 29.87 15.78 3.05
N VAL A 15 31.17 15.44 3.19
CA VAL A 15 32.02 15.91 4.29
C VAL A 15 32.01 17.43 4.38
N ASN A 16 32.03 18.12 3.24
CA ASN A 16 32.08 19.56 3.17
C ASN A 16 30.71 20.20 2.89
N HIS A 17 29.61 19.45 2.95
CA HIS A 17 28.29 19.95 2.53
C HIS A 17 27.59 20.71 3.67
N PRO A 18 27.53 22.05 3.64
CA PRO A 18 27.04 22.85 4.76
C PRO A 18 25.55 22.63 5.03
N LEU A 19 24.73 22.40 3.99
CA LEU A 19 23.30 22.14 4.16
C LEU A 19 23.03 20.84 4.93
N TRP A 20 23.92 19.84 4.84
CA TRP A 20 23.79 18.58 5.54
C TRP A 20 24.12 18.74 7.02
N TRP A 21 25.26 19.36 7.32
CA TRP A 21 25.76 19.50 8.68
C TRP A 21 25.14 20.66 9.47
N GLN A 22 24.81 21.76 8.80
CA GLN A 22 24.32 22.98 9.43
C GLN A 22 22.83 23.24 9.17
N GLY A 23 22.22 22.47 8.27
CA GLY A 23 20.85 22.69 7.83
C GLY A 23 20.68 23.97 6.99
N PRO A 24 19.44 24.24 6.53
CA PRO A 24 19.09 25.50 5.88
C PRO A 24 19.30 26.71 6.80
N SER A 25 19.82 27.81 6.26
CA SER A 25 20.10 29.03 7.02
C SER A 25 18.86 29.64 7.69
N PHE A 26 17.69 29.54 7.05
CA PHE A 26 16.44 30.07 7.59
C PHE A 26 16.01 29.42 8.91
N LEU A 27 16.42 28.17 9.19
CA LEU A 27 16.11 27.53 10.47
C LEU A 27 16.83 28.20 11.65
N LYS A 28 17.91 28.93 11.39
CA LYS A 28 18.63 29.72 12.41
C LYS A 28 18.00 31.09 12.64
N GLN A 29 17.03 31.49 11.80
CA GLN A 29 16.33 32.77 11.89
C GLN A 29 15.04 32.62 12.71
N ALA A 30 14.44 33.75 13.09
CA ALA A 30 13.15 33.75 13.78
C ALA A 30 12.07 33.08 12.91
N PRO A 31 11.09 32.36 13.50
CA PRO A 31 10.01 31.71 12.73
C PRO A 31 9.23 32.62 11.78
N SER A 32 9.18 33.93 12.06
CA SER A 32 8.57 34.94 11.20
C SER A 32 9.34 35.18 9.89
N GLU A 33 10.62 34.85 9.84
CA GLU A 33 11.49 34.98 8.66
C GLU A 33 11.58 33.67 7.87
N TRP A 34 10.92 32.60 8.34
CA TRP A 34 10.91 31.35 7.61
C TRP A 34 10.17 31.53 6.28
N PRO A 35 10.63 30.87 5.21
CA PRO A 35 9.94 30.95 3.94
C PRO A 35 8.51 30.43 4.11
N SER A 36 7.54 31.29 3.81
CA SER A 36 6.14 30.89 3.71
C SER A 36 6.05 29.84 2.62
N TYR A 37 5.82 28.58 2.99
CA TYR A 37 5.49 27.55 2.03
C TYR A 37 4.13 27.89 1.43
N VAL A 38 4.13 28.68 0.36
CA VAL A 38 2.99 28.71 -0.55
C VAL A 38 3.00 27.32 -1.18
N VAL A 39 2.19 26.44 -0.61
CA VAL A 39 1.92 25.14 -1.21
C VAL A 39 1.14 25.45 -2.48
N GLY A 40 1.86 25.79 -3.55
CA GLY A 40 1.32 25.84 -4.89
C GLY A 40 0.73 24.47 -5.17
N GLN A 41 -0.52 24.44 -5.60
CA GLN A 41 -1.29 23.22 -5.88
C GLN A 41 -0.59 22.23 -6.85
N GLY A 42 0.53 22.61 -7.48
CA GLY A 42 1.31 21.76 -8.39
C GLY A 42 2.46 20.94 -7.77
N LEU A 43 2.80 21.07 -6.48
CA LEU A 43 3.90 20.27 -5.88
C LEU A 43 3.44 18.91 -5.32
N PHE A 44 2.13 18.68 -5.20
CA PHE A 44 1.60 17.40 -4.71
C PHE A 44 1.76 16.25 -5.71
N GLU A 45 2.02 16.56 -6.99
CA GLU A 45 2.10 15.55 -8.05
C GLU A 45 3.47 14.85 -8.12
N GLN A 46 4.48 15.36 -7.40
CA GLN A 46 5.87 14.88 -7.49
C GLN A 46 6.39 14.15 -6.23
N LEU A 47 5.54 13.89 -5.24
CA LEU A 47 5.92 13.15 -4.02
C LEU A 47 5.17 11.81 -3.95
N PRO A 48 5.81 10.68 -4.34
CA PRO A 48 5.20 9.34 -4.25
C PRO A 48 4.83 8.94 -2.82
N GLU A 49 5.52 9.54 -1.84
CA GLU A 49 5.45 9.22 -0.41
C GLU A 49 4.29 9.91 0.32
N LEU A 50 3.69 10.96 -0.27
CA LEU A 50 2.54 11.62 0.35
C LEU A 50 1.28 10.84 -0.03
N ARG A 51 0.87 9.90 0.82
CA ARG A 51 -0.48 9.33 0.75
C ARG A 51 -1.46 10.49 0.88
N SER A 52 -2.01 10.93 -0.25
CA SER A 52 -3.24 11.70 -0.24
C SER A 52 -4.24 10.90 0.59
N ILE A 53 -4.71 11.49 1.69
CA ILE A 53 -5.88 10.97 2.40
C ILE A 53 -7.05 11.28 1.47
N THR A 54 -7.17 10.50 0.42
CA THR A 54 -8.39 10.41 -0.34
C THR A 54 -9.35 9.62 0.53
N PRO A 55 -10.55 10.15 0.86
CA PRO A 55 -11.60 9.27 1.33
C PRO A 55 -11.75 8.22 0.23
N THR A 56 -11.51 6.95 0.57
CA THR A 56 -11.64 5.84 -0.36
C THR A 56 -13.12 5.73 -0.71
N LEU A 57 -13.58 6.54 -1.65
CA LEU A 57 -14.78 6.26 -2.40
C LEU A 57 -14.50 4.93 -3.08
N LEU A 58 -15.30 3.92 -2.71
CA LEU A 58 -15.30 2.64 -3.38
C LEU A 58 -15.81 2.89 -4.81
N VAL A 59 -14.91 3.35 -5.69
CA VAL A 59 -15.19 3.45 -7.11
C VAL A 59 -15.42 2.02 -7.55
N LYS A 60 -16.65 1.72 -7.94
CA LYS A 60 -16.99 0.51 -8.70
C LYS A 60 -16.31 0.67 -10.06
N ALA A 61 -14.99 0.47 -10.10
CA ALA A 61 -14.25 0.39 -11.34
C ALA A 61 -14.88 -0.74 -12.15
N ALA A 62 -15.27 -0.44 -13.38
CA ALA A 62 -15.71 -1.45 -14.33
C ALA A 62 -14.65 -2.57 -14.39
N ASN A 63 -15.14 -3.80 -14.54
CA ASN A 63 -14.48 -5.08 -14.30
C ASN A 63 -13.15 -5.31 -15.04
N GLU A 64 -12.07 -4.65 -14.63
CA GLU A 64 -10.69 -5.00 -15.02
C GLU A 64 -9.86 -5.56 -13.86
N ASN A 65 -10.30 -5.31 -12.62
CA ASN A 65 -9.65 -5.78 -11.39
C ASN A 65 -10.46 -6.85 -10.66
N ASP A 66 -11.12 -7.74 -11.40
CA ASP A 66 -11.72 -8.91 -10.79
C ASP A 66 -10.59 -9.84 -10.31
N VAL A 67 -10.41 -9.97 -9.00
CA VAL A 67 -9.43 -10.90 -8.41
C VAL A 67 -9.66 -12.32 -8.92
N PHE A 68 -10.90 -12.65 -9.32
CA PHE A 68 -11.27 -13.94 -9.87
C PHE A 68 -10.87 -14.14 -11.34
N SER A 69 -10.59 -13.09 -12.11
CA SER A 69 -10.10 -13.22 -13.49
C SER A 69 -8.69 -13.80 -13.57
N LYS A 70 -7.90 -13.64 -12.50
CA LYS A 70 -6.52 -14.13 -12.39
C LYS A 70 -6.39 -15.63 -12.10
N ILE A 71 -7.50 -16.37 -11.98
CA ILE A 71 -7.46 -17.83 -11.75
C ILE A 71 -6.65 -18.54 -12.84
N LYS A 72 -6.77 -18.08 -14.09
CA LYS A 72 -6.10 -18.65 -15.26
C LYS A 72 -4.57 -18.50 -15.23
N ASP A 73 -4.04 -17.60 -14.41
CA ASP A 73 -2.60 -17.34 -14.30
C ASP A 73 -1.88 -18.34 -13.37
N PHE A 74 -2.63 -19.23 -12.70
CA PHE A 74 -2.06 -20.21 -11.78
C PHE A 74 -1.77 -21.54 -12.48
N SER A 75 -0.50 -21.93 -12.50
CA SER A 75 -0.03 -23.25 -12.99
C SER A 75 -0.14 -24.38 -11.96
N SER A 76 -0.59 -24.10 -10.74
CA SER A 76 -0.72 -25.07 -9.65
C SER A 76 -2.03 -24.85 -8.90
N LEU A 77 -2.89 -25.87 -8.91
CA LEU A 77 -4.13 -25.88 -8.15
C LEU A 77 -3.87 -25.69 -6.65
N GLY A 78 -2.88 -26.39 -6.09
CA GLY A 78 -2.52 -26.25 -4.67
C GLY A 78 -2.09 -24.83 -4.29
N ARG A 79 -1.39 -24.13 -5.18
CA ARG A 79 -1.03 -22.71 -4.97
C ARG A 79 -2.27 -21.81 -5.07
N LEU A 80 -3.09 -22.02 -6.09
CA LEU A 80 -4.34 -21.29 -6.31
C LEU A 80 -5.27 -21.39 -5.08
N THR A 81 -5.54 -22.62 -4.64
CA THR A 81 -6.43 -22.91 -3.50
C THR A 81 -5.94 -22.20 -2.24
N ARG A 82 -4.64 -22.27 -1.91
CA ARG A 82 -4.09 -21.57 -0.73
C ARG A 82 -4.26 -20.07 -0.80
N VAL A 83 -3.98 -19.46 -1.96
CA VAL A 83 -4.16 -18.02 -2.16
C VAL A 83 -5.63 -17.65 -2.00
N PHE A 84 -6.54 -18.40 -2.62
CA PHE A 84 -7.98 -18.18 -2.52
C PHE A 84 -8.51 -18.34 -1.10
N SER A 85 -8.04 -19.34 -0.35
CA SER A 85 -8.42 -19.49 1.06
C SER A 85 -8.07 -18.25 1.88
N TYR A 86 -6.89 -17.64 1.65
CA TYR A 86 -6.54 -16.38 2.32
C TYR A 86 -7.39 -15.20 1.87
N VAL A 87 -7.69 -15.08 0.57
CA VAL A 87 -8.58 -14.04 0.04
C VAL A 87 -9.97 -14.14 0.67
N LEU A 88 -10.56 -15.34 0.70
CA LEU A 88 -11.87 -15.58 1.31
C LEU A 88 -11.86 -15.29 2.82
N ARG A 89 -10.82 -15.75 3.54
CA ARG A 89 -10.64 -15.43 4.97
C ARG A 89 -10.56 -13.92 5.19
N PHE A 90 -9.80 -13.20 4.37
CA PHE A 90 -9.68 -11.74 4.45
C PHE A 90 -11.03 -11.06 4.23
N ILE A 91 -11.77 -11.45 3.18
CA ILE A 91 -13.09 -10.91 2.90
C ILE A 91 -14.04 -11.16 4.07
N ASN A 92 -14.03 -12.38 4.62
CA ASN A 92 -14.88 -12.73 5.76
C ASN A 92 -14.52 -11.89 6.99
N ASN A 93 -13.24 -11.84 7.35
CA ASN A 93 -12.73 -11.04 8.47
C ASN A 93 -13.02 -9.54 8.30
N SER A 94 -12.98 -9.02 7.07
CA SER A 94 -13.25 -7.61 6.77
C SER A 94 -14.73 -7.23 6.89
N LYS A 95 -15.65 -8.19 6.72
CA LYS A 95 -17.10 -8.01 6.90
C LYS A 95 -17.54 -8.05 8.36
N LEU A 96 -16.70 -8.56 9.25
CA LEU A 96 -16.99 -8.64 10.68
C LEU A 96 -17.08 -7.23 11.29
N LYS A 97 -18.19 -6.93 11.99
CA LYS A 97 -18.33 -5.66 12.73
C LYS A 97 -17.34 -5.65 13.90
N LYS A 98 -16.62 -4.54 14.08
CA LYS A 98 -15.54 -4.37 15.09
C LYS A 98 -15.89 -4.75 16.55
N SER A 99 -17.17 -4.90 16.89
CA SER A 99 -17.64 -4.97 18.28
C SER A 99 -18.02 -6.38 18.80
N ARG A 100 -18.00 -7.47 18.01
CA ARG A 100 -18.51 -8.76 18.56
C ARG A 100 -17.98 -10.07 17.99
N SER A 101 -16.97 -10.05 17.12
CA SER A 101 -16.54 -11.26 16.41
C SER A 101 -15.03 -11.42 16.41
N VAL A 102 -14.59 -12.62 16.76
CA VAL A 102 -13.18 -13.01 16.76
C VAL A 102 -12.73 -13.18 15.32
N LEU A 103 -11.66 -12.48 14.95
CA LEU A 103 -11.02 -12.65 13.64
C LEU A 103 -10.42 -14.05 13.52
N ILE A 104 -10.61 -14.71 12.38
CA ILE A 104 -9.97 -15.98 12.09
C ILE A 104 -8.48 -15.72 11.82
N LYS A 105 -7.60 -16.39 12.56
CA LYS A 105 -6.14 -16.26 12.50
C LYS A 105 -5.49 -17.65 12.54
N GLY A 106 -4.19 -17.71 12.26
CA GLY A 106 -3.40 -18.95 12.31
C GLY A 106 -3.35 -19.70 10.97
N PRO A 107 -2.94 -20.97 10.96
CA PRO A 107 -2.84 -21.79 9.74
C PRO A 107 -4.18 -21.91 8.99
N LEU A 108 -4.12 -22.21 7.69
CA LEU A 108 -5.31 -22.54 6.91
C LEU A 108 -5.89 -23.87 7.39
N THR A 109 -7.20 -23.88 7.65
CA THR A 109 -7.92 -25.11 7.99
C THR A 109 -8.29 -25.88 6.72
N VAL A 110 -8.51 -27.19 6.86
CA VAL A 110 -8.94 -28.05 5.74
C VAL A 110 -10.27 -27.56 5.15
N THR A 111 -11.18 -27.08 5.98
CA THR A 111 -12.48 -26.54 5.54
C THR A 111 -12.33 -25.30 4.67
N GLU A 112 -11.40 -24.40 5.01
CA GLU A 112 -11.09 -23.23 4.19
C GLU A 112 -10.43 -23.59 2.85
N LEU A 113 -9.64 -24.67 2.82
CA LEU A 113 -9.04 -25.18 1.59
C LEU A 113 -10.11 -25.78 0.68
N CYS A 114 -10.99 -26.65 1.20
CA CYS A 114 -12.08 -27.23 0.42
C CYS A 114 -13.06 -26.17 -0.12
N ALA A 115 -13.46 -25.22 0.72
CA ALA A 115 -14.36 -24.14 0.29
C ALA A 115 -13.73 -23.24 -0.79
N ALA A 116 -12.42 -22.98 -0.70
CA ALA A 116 -11.69 -22.24 -1.72
C ALA A 116 -11.61 -23.03 -3.04
N GLU A 117 -11.33 -24.33 -2.97
CA GLU A 117 -11.27 -25.20 -4.15
C GLU A 117 -12.61 -25.24 -4.90
N GLU A 118 -13.73 -25.44 -4.19
CA GLU A 118 -15.07 -25.39 -4.79
C GLU A 118 -15.36 -24.04 -5.45
N SER A 119 -14.92 -22.96 -4.83
CA SER A 119 -15.10 -21.60 -5.36
C SER A 119 -14.29 -21.41 -6.64
N CYS A 120 -13.03 -21.86 -6.66
CA CYS A 120 -12.20 -21.84 -7.86
C CYS A 120 -12.79 -22.66 -9.00
N ILE A 121 -13.34 -23.86 -8.70
CA ILE A 121 -13.99 -24.71 -9.71
C ILE A 121 -15.19 -23.98 -10.32
N LYS A 122 -16.09 -23.43 -9.49
CA LYS A 122 -17.27 -22.69 -9.96
C LYS A 122 -16.88 -21.51 -10.85
N LEU A 123 -15.87 -20.74 -10.45
CA LEU A 123 -15.40 -19.58 -11.20
C LEU A 123 -14.67 -19.94 -12.49
N SER A 124 -14.07 -21.14 -12.57
CA SER A 124 -13.43 -21.62 -13.80
C SER A 124 -14.42 -22.12 -14.86
N GLN A 125 -15.64 -22.48 -14.44
CA GLN A 125 -16.69 -23.05 -15.29
C GLN A 125 -17.70 -22.00 -15.79
N CYS A 126 -17.63 -20.76 -15.30
CA CYS A 126 -18.41 -19.62 -15.77
C CYS A 126 -17.65 -18.86 -16.87
#